data_AF-A0A9X3EFV5-F1
#
_entry.id   AF-A0A9X3EFV5-F1
#
_cell.length_a   1.000
_cell.length_b   1.000
_cell.length_c   1.000
_cell.angle_alpha   90.00
_cell.angle_beta   90.00
_cell.angle_gamma   90.00
#
_symmetry.space_group_name_H-M   'P 1'
#
loop_
_entity.id
_entity.type
_entity.pdbx_description
1 polymer ?
#
loop_
_entity_poly.entity_id
_entity_poly.type
_entity_poly.pdbx_seq_one_letter_code
_entity_poly.pdbx_strand_id
1 'polypeptide(L)' 'MQAYKVDKVLVFADKGTEAKMLAAPLIRPWEEWREDVAGWVALRAERKPELDPLVNPDATSPYIHSQE' A
#
# COMPACT_ATOMS: atom_id res chain seq x y z
N MET A 1 -6.44 -11.82 -1.16
CA MET A 1 -5.71 -10.55 -1.37
C MET A 1 -6.24 -9.77 -2.55
N GLN A 2 -6.12 -8.46 -2.44
CA GLN A 2 -6.67 -7.45 -3.32
C GLN A 2 -5.60 -6.40 -3.61
N ALA A 3 -5.52 -5.92 -4.85
CA ALA A 3 -4.58 -4.88 -5.23
C ALA A 3 -5.05 -3.49 -4.78
N TYR A 4 -4.17 -2.78 -4.10
CA TYR A 4 -4.36 -1.40 -3.66
C TYR A 4 -3.17 -0.54 -4.09
N LYS A 5 -3.46 0.61 -4.67
CA LYS A 5 -2.46 1.63 -4.97
C LYS A 5 -2.47 2.67 -3.86
N VAL A 6 -1.32 2.91 -3.25
CA VAL A 6 -1.11 3.95 -2.24
C VAL A 6 -0.06 4.89 -2.81
N ASP A 7 -0.50 6.07 -3.28
CA ASP A 7 0.35 7.00 -4.04
C ASP A 7 1.03 6.29 -5.24
N LYS A 8 2.35 6.09 -5.19
CA LYS A 8 3.14 5.40 -6.22
C LYS A 8 3.36 3.91 -5.94
N VAL A 9 2.95 3.40 -4.78
CA VAL A 9 3.21 2.02 -4.34
C VAL A 9 2.01 1.12 -4.61
N LEU A 10 2.24 -0.04 -5.22
CA LEU A 10 1.24 -1.09 -5.36
C LEU A 10 1.39 -2.10 -4.21
N VAL A 11 0.31 -2.38 -3.49
CA VAL A 11 0.28 -3.30 -2.36
C VAL A 11 -0.86 -4.29 -2.53
N PHE A 12 -0.56 -5.57 -2.32
CA PHE A 12 -1.57 -6.61 -2.24
C PHE A 12 -1.88 -6.89 -0.77
N ALA A 13 -3.12 -6.65 -0.37
CA ALA A 13 -3.58 -6.81 1.01
C ALA A 13 -5.05 -7.25 1.03
N ASP A 14 -5.59 -7.65 2.17
CA ASP A 14 -7.02 -7.97 2.27
C ASP A 14 -7.89 -6.73 2.51
N LYS A 15 -7.32 -5.65 3.08
CA LYS A 15 -7.99 -4.35 3.28
C LYS A 15 -7.08 -3.18 2.95
N GLY A 16 -7.69 -2.06 2.54
CA GLY A 16 -6.96 -0.83 2.20
C GLY A 16 -6.16 -0.24 3.37
N THR A 17 -6.59 -0.43 4.61
CA THR A 17 -5.83 0.03 5.79
C THR A 17 -4.49 -0.69 5.92
N GLU A 18 -4.44 -2.00 5.65
CA GLU A 18 -3.20 -2.78 5.68
C GLU A 18 -2.28 -2.35 4.55
N ALA A 19 -2.83 -2.15 3.34
CA ALA A 19 -2.08 -1.62 2.21
C ALA A 19 -1.43 -0.27 2.52
N LYS A 20 -2.18 0.64 3.15
CA LYS A 20 -1.66 1.94 3.59
C LYS A 20 -0.55 1.80 4.63
N MET A 21 -0.72 0.95 5.64
CA MET A 21 0.29 0.75 6.69
C MET A 21 1.61 0.21 6.13
N LEU A 22 1.56 -0.66 5.12
CA LEU A 22 2.74 -1.20 4.44
C LEU A 22 3.41 -0.17 3.53
N ALA A 23 2.63 0.60 2.76
CA ALA A 23 3.18 1.58 1.82
C ALA A 23 3.67 2.87 2.49
N ALA A 24 3.04 3.33 3.59
CA ALA A 24 3.34 4.62 4.19
C ALA A 24 4.83 4.83 4.54
N PRO A 25 5.55 3.84 5.14
CA PRO A 25 6.99 3.96 5.41
C PRO A 25 7.88 4.02 4.16
N LEU A 26 7.42 3.47 3.02
CA LEU A 26 8.15 3.53 1.75
C LEU A 26 7.95 4.85 1.02
N ILE A 27 6.78 5.48 1.20
CA ILE A 27 6.48 6.78 0.59
C ILE A 27 7.25 7.88 1.31
N ARG A 28 7.25 7.85 2.65
CA ARG A 28 8.09 8.70 3.51
C ARG A 28 8.45 7.98 4.80
N PRO A 29 9.65 8.23 5.36
CA PRO A 29 10.03 7.74 6.68
C PRO A 29 9.08 8.26 7.77
N TRP A 30 8.97 7.50 8.85
CA TRP A 30 8.05 7.75 9.96
C TRP A 30 8.26 9.12 10.64
N GLU A 31 9.50 9.61 10.68
CA GLU A 31 9.83 10.92 11.25
C GLU A 31 9.13 12.07 10.52
N GLU A 32 9.05 12.02 9.18
CA GLU A 32 8.34 13.04 8.39
C GLU A 32 6.83 12.98 8.57
N TRP A 33 6.26 11.78 8.77
CA TRP A 33 4.82 11.65 9.05
C TRP A 33 4.42 12.20 10.41
N ARG A 34 5.36 12.23 11.37
CA ARG A 34 5.13 12.82 12.68
C ARG A 34 4.95 14.33 12.60
N GLU A 35 5.63 14.97 11.65
CA GLU A 35 5.57 16.41 11.39
C GLU A 35 4.42 16.78 10.44
N ASP A 36 4.06 15.90 9.50
CA ASP A 36 2.96 16.07 8.54
C ASP A 36 1.91 14.94 8.64
N VAL A 37 1.20 14.90 9.76
CA VAL A 37 0.10 13.95 10.00
C VAL A 37 -1.02 14.12 8.98
N ALA A 38 -1.23 15.33 8.47
CA ALA A 38 -2.24 15.61 7.45
C ALA A 38 -1.93 14.89 6.15
N GLY A 39 -0.67 14.92 5.69
CA GLY A 39 -0.20 14.12 4.56
C GLY A 39 -0.39 12.62 4.81
N TRP A 40 -0.11 12.13 6.03
CA TRP A 40 -0.27 10.71 6.35
C TRP A 40 -1.73 10.29 6.29
N VAL A 41 -2.64 11.08 6.87
CA VAL A 41 -4.09 10.84 6.80
C VAL A 41 -4.59 10.92 5.36
N ALA A 42 -4.06 11.84 4.56
CA ALA A 42 -4.42 12.02 3.15
C ALA A 42 -4.02 10.84 2.25
N LEU A 43 -3.01 10.03 2.64
CA LEU A 43 -2.72 8.78 1.93
C LEU A 43 -3.97 7.89 1.93
N ARG A 44 -4.44 7.58 0.73
CA ARG A 44 -5.56 6.66 0.50
C ARG A 44 -5.04 5.43 -0.21
N ALA A 45 -5.53 4.27 0.23
CA ALA A 45 -5.38 3.03 -0.50
C ALA A 45 -6.52 2.94 -1.52
N GLU A 46 -6.21 3.24 -2.77
CA GLU A 46 -7.14 3.13 -3.89
C GLU A 46 -7.21 1.69 -4.36
N ARG A 47 -8.41 1.11 -4.41
CA ARG A 47 -8.61 -0.24 -4.93
C ARG A 47 -8.35 -0.25 -6.44
N LYS A 48 -7.53 -1.20 -6.91
CA LYS A 48 -7.22 -1.42 -8.33
C LYS A 48 -7.57 -2.86 -8.74
N PRO A 49 -8.87 -3.20 -8.87
CA PRO A 49 -9.28 -4.57 -9.19
C PRO A 49 -8.67 -5.10 -10.50
N GLU A 50 -8.34 -4.23 -11.44
CA GLU A 50 -7.66 -4.56 -12.68
C GLU A 50 -6.26 -5.18 -12.49
N LEU A 51 -5.64 -4.99 -11.32
CA LEU A 51 -4.33 -5.54 -10.97
C LEU A 51 -4.40 -6.78 -10.06
N ASP A 52 -5.60 -7.20 -9.64
CA ASP A 52 -5.77 -8.44 -8.85
C ASP A 52 -5.19 -9.70 -9.50
N PRO A 53 -5.19 -9.85 -10.85
CA PRO A 53 -4.56 -11.01 -11.49
C PRO A 53 -3.05 -11.10 -11.26
N LEU A 54 -2.40 -10.01 -10.84
CA LEU A 54 -0.97 -9.97 -10.53
C LEU A 54 -0.65 -10.43 -9.10
N VAL A 55 -1.68 -10.79 -8.31
CA VAL A 55 -1.49 -11.37 -6.98
C VAL A 55 -0.68 -12.66 -7.10
N ASN A 56 0.46 -12.72 -6.43
CA ASN A 56 1.20 -13.95 -6.18
C ASN A 56 0.31 -14.95 -5.40
N PRO A 57 -0.01 -16.13 -5.98
CA PRO A 57 -0.87 -17.12 -5.34
C PRO A 57 -0.24 -17.76 -4.09
N ASP A 58 1.09 -17.75 -3.97
CA ASP A 58 1.81 -18.30 -2.82
C ASP A 58 1.95 -17.28 -1.66
N ALA A 59 1.52 -16.03 -1.86
CA ALA A 59 1.60 -15.01 -0.83
C ALA A 59 0.53 -15.23 0.26
N THR A 60 0.98 -15.44 1.49
CA THR A 60 0.12 -15.66 2.66
C THR A 60 -0.03 -14.43 3.55
N SER A 61 0.71 -13.36 3.30
CA SER A 61 0.66 -12.10 4.05
C SER A 61 0.74 -10.89 3.12
N PRO A 62 0.10 -9.75 3.47
CA PRO A 62 0.12 -8.56 2.63
C PRO A 62 1.53 -8.10 2.27
N TYR A 63 1.74 -7.70 1.02
CA TYR A 63 3.07 -7.39 0.50
C TYR A 63 3.03 -6.27 -0.53
N ILE A 64 4.14 -5.53 -0.60
CA ILE A 64 4.37 -4.53 -1.64
C ILE A 64 4.81 -5.24 -2.92
N HIS A 65 4.18 -4.90 -4.03
CA HIS A 65 4.62 -5.33 -5.34
C HIS A 65 5.72 -4.39 -5.82
N SER A 66 6.96 -4.82 -5.68
CA SER A 66 8.11 -4.15 -6.27
C SER A 66 8.03 -4.34 -7.79
N GLN A 67 7.66 -3.29 -8.52
CA GLN A 67 7.98 -3.25 -9.95
C GLN A 67 9.48 -2.98 -10.04
N GLU A 68 10.29 -4.01 -10.31
CA GLU A 68 11.61 -3.82 -10.92
C GLU A 68 11.45 -3.37 -12.38
#